data_AF-A0AAV0UJW0-F1
#
_entry.id   AF-A0AAV0UJW0-F1
#
_cell.length_a   1.000
_cell.length_b   1.000
_cell.length_c   1.000
_cell.angle_alpha   90.00
_cell.angle_beta   90.00
_cell.angle_gamma   90.00
#
_symmetry.space_group_name_H-M   'P 1'
#
loop_
_entity.id
_entity.type
_entity.pdbx_description
1 polymer ?
#
loop_
_entity_poly.entity_id
_entity_poly.type
_entity_poly.pdbx_seq_one_letter_code
_entity_poly.pdbx_strand_id
1 'polypeptide(L)'
;MTKITTFMRVTKQPKAHDKKVHASSIVMKQRVDVVNEKKTTGQSDDESRAHIPTFIYETIKYKHKHKKHEVSKEMQTILKYIKNFYDVPKDIEQNAKFGCHSGLTYEKRVARAYSMGQLPSKREKTGGAEPKPICLTCATVGHTYKSCPKGF
;
A
#
# COMPACT_ATOMS: atom_id res chain seq x y z
N MET A 1 52.24 6.48 19.17
CA MET A 1 52.36 5.10 18.65
C MET A 1 50.97 4.51 18.46
N THR A 2 50.43 4.59 17.24
CA THR A 2 49.08 4.13 16.89
C THR A 2 49.18 2.74 16.27
N LYS A 3 48.72 1.71 17.00
CA LYS A 3 48.65 0.33 16.50
C LYS A 3 47.39 0.18 15.66
N ILE A 4 47.54 0.19 14.34
CA ILE A 4 46.47 -0.13 13.39
C ILE A 4 46.26 -1.65 13.44
N THR A 5 45.12 -2.09 13.96
CA THR A 5 44.71 -3.49 13.92
C THR A 5 44.10 -3.79 12.54
N THR A 6 44.84 -4.54 11.73
CA THR A 6 44.41 -4.96 10.40
C THR A 6 43.38 -6.08 10.54
N PHE A 7 42.11 -5.78 10.24
CA PHE A 7 41.07 -6.81 10.18
C PHE A 7 41.26 -7.68 8.93
N MET A 8 41.54 -8.97 9.13
CA MET A 8 41.60 -9.97 8.06
C MET A 8 40.19 -10.19 7.47
N ARG A 9 39.99 -9.78 6.21
CA ARG A 9 38.79 -10.18 5.43
C ARG A 9 38.97 -11.61 4.94
N VAL A 10 38.28 -12.55 5.57
CA VAL A 10 38.18 -13.94 5.11
C VAL A 10 37.13 -14.01 4.00
N THR A 11 37.57 -13.90 2.74
CA THR A 11 36.73 -14.23 1.59
C THR A 11 36.81 -15.74 1.34
N LYS A 12 35.90 -16.52 1.96
CA LYS A 12 35.69 -17.90 1.53
C LYS A 12 35.09 -17.87 0.12
N GLN A 13 35.89 -18.20 -0.89
CA GLN A 13 35.36 -18.50 -2.21
C GLN A 13 34.65 -19.86 -2.17
N PRO A 14 33.39 -19.97 -2.62
CA PRO A 14 32.73 -21.25 -2.75
C PRO A 14 33.43 -22.07 -3.85
N LYS A 15 33.94 -23.25 -3.49
CA LYS A 15 34.44 -24.24 -4.46
C LYS A 15 33.25 -24.73 -5.28
N ALA A 16 33.26 -24.43 -6.58
CA ALA A 16 32.35 -25.03 -7.54
C ALA A 16 32.67 -26.53 -7.61
N HIS A 17 31.75 -27.36 -7.13
CA HIS A 17 31.76 -28.79 -7.44
C HIS A 17 30.94 -29.00 -8.70
N ASP A 18 31.61 -29.33 -9.79
CA ASP A 18 31.01 -29.82 -11.02
C ASP A 18 30.20 -31.09 -10.74
N LYS A 19 28.88 -30.93 -10.59
CA LYS A 19 27.94 -32.05 -10.63
C LYS A 19 27.27 -32.06 -11.99
N LYS A 20 27.67 -33.06 -12.78
CA LYS A 20 27.05 -33.47 -14.04
C LYS A 20 25.53 -33.51 -13.89
N VAL A 21 24.85 -32.72 -14.72
CA VAL A 21 23.39 -32.75 -14.89
C VAL A 21 23.04 -34.02 -15.67
N HIS A 22 22.52 -35.03 -14.98
CA HIS A 22 21.67 -36.02 -15.62
C HIS A 22 20.22 -35.54 -15.46
N ALA A 23 19.58 -35.26 -16.59
CA ALA A 23 18.16 -34.98 -16.66
C ALA A 23 17.38 -36.21 -16.20
N SER A 24 16.56 -36.05 -15.17
CA SER A 24 15.46 -36.96 -14.88
C SER A 24 14.28 -36.15 -14.36
N SER A 25 13.30 -35.98 -15.25
CA SER A 25 11.97 -35.48 -14.99
C SER A 25 11.29 -36.33 -13.92
N ILE A 26 10.96 -35.72 -12.77
CA ILE A 26 10.02 -36.30 -11.81
C ILE A 26 8.93 -35.27 -11.56
N VAL A 27 7.78 -35.56 -12.17
CA VAL A 27 6.48 -34.95 -11.94
C VAL A 27 6.09 -35.21 -10.49
N MET A 28 6.06 -34.17 -9.65
CA MET A 28 5.34 -34.23 -8.38
C MET A 28 3.94 -33.63 -8.54
N LYS A 29 2.99 -34.57 -8.60
CA LYS A 29 1.55 -34.38 -8.60
C LYS A 29 1.08 -34.39 -7.13
N GLN A 30 0.63 -33.26 -6.60
CA GLN A 30 -0.18 -33.20 -5.36
C GLN A 30 -1.25 -32.13 -5.56
N ARG A 31 -2.40 -32.55 -6.10
CA ARG A 31 -3.69 -32.77 -5.41
C ARG A 31 -4.41 -31.45 -5.13
N VAL A 32 -5.33 -31.19 -6.06
CA VAL A 32 -6.40 -30.20 -6.01
C VAL A 32 -7.50 -30.76 -5.11
N ASP A 33 -7.90 -30.01 -4.09
CA ASP A 33 -9.23 -30.17 -3.49
C ASP A 33 -10.15 -29.10 -4.10
N VAL A 34 -11.09 -29.58 -4.91
CA VAL A 34 -12.18 -28.82 -5.53
C VAL A 34 -13.39 -28.87 -4.59
N VAL A 35 -13.77 -27.74 -3.99
CA VAL A 35 -15.14 -27.38 -3.52
C VAL A 35 -15.14 -25.85 -3.35
N ASN A 36 -15.97 -25.00 -3.93
CA ASN A 36 -17.15 -25.09 -4.77
C ASN A 36 -17.26 -23.76 -5.54
N GLU A 37 -17.72 -23.80 -6.79
CA GLU A 37 -17.98 -22.63 -7.61
C GLU A 37 -19.10 -21.76 -7.06
N LYS A 38 -18.87 -20.45 -7.00
CA LYS A 38 -19.88 -19.44 -7.38
C LYS A 38 -19.23 -18.36 -8.26
N LYS A 39 -19.23 -18.65 -9.57
CA LYS A 39 -19.42 -17.71 -10.72
C LYS A 39 -20.47 -16.65 -10.36
N THR A 40 -20.50 -15.38 -10.78
CA THR A 40 -19.78 -14.49 -11.72
C THR A 40 -20.31 -13.07 -11.39
N THR A 41 -19.70 -11.94 -11.72
CA THR A 41 -19.67 -11.31 -13.04
C THR A 41 -18.98 -9.94 -12.92
N GLY A 42 -18.13 -9.57 -13.88
CA GLY A 42 -17.58 -8.21 -14.02
C GLY A 42 -16.14 -8.17 -14.53
N GLN A 43 -15.94 -8.58 -15.79
CA GLN A 43 -14.68 -8.44 -16.53
C GLN A 43 -14.23 -6.96 -16.59
N SER A 44 -12.92 -6.74 -16.53
CA SER A 44 -12.27 -5.75 -17.39
C SER A 44 -10.85 -6.21 -17.69
N ASP A 45 -10.53 -6.18 -18.97
CA ASP A 45 -9.24 -6.47 -19.60
C ASP A 45 -8.07 -5.80 -18.90
N ASP A 46 -6.93 -6.50 -18.81
CA ASP A 46 -5.69 -6.19 -19.54
C ASP A 46 -4.56 -7.07 -18.97
N GLU A 47 -3.94 -7.89 -19.82
CA GLU A 47 -2.90 -8.89 -19.53
C GLU A 47 -1.53 -8.26 -19.20
N SER A 48 -1.51 -7.32 -18.26
CA SER A 48 -0.29 -6.67 -17.78
C SER A 48 -0.33 -6.30 -16.30
N ARG A 49 -1.36 -6.75 -15.57
CA ARG A 49 -1.43 -6.58 -14.12
C ARG A 49 -0.52 -7.60 -13.45
N ALA A 50 0.58 -7.11 -12.87
CA ALA A 50 1.42 -7.89 -11.97
C ALA A 50 0.52 -8.68 -10.99
N HIS A 51 0.74 -9.98 -10.85
CA HIS A 51 -0.05 -10.82 -9.96
C HIS A 51 0.04 -10.27 -8.53
N ILE A 52 -1.06 -9.71 -8.02
CA ILE A 52 -1.16 -9.17 -6.67
C ILE A 52 -1.58 -10.34 -5.76
N PRO A 53 -0.75 -10.78 -4.80
CA PRO A 53 -1.10 -11.88 -3.90
C PRO A 53 -2.19 -11.43 -2.90
N THR A 54 -3.45 -11.54 -3.31
CA THR A 54 -4.63 -11.13 -2.53
C THR A 54 -4.76 -11.89 -1.21
N PHE A 55 -4.22 -13.11 -1.13
CA PHE A 55 -4.17 -13.91 0.10
C PHE A 55 -3.52 -13.17 1.27
N ILE A 56 -2.51 -12.34 1.01
CA ILE A 56 -1.83 -11.54 2.05
C ILE A 56 -2.81 -10.55 2.71
N TYR A 57 -3.80 -10.05 1.96
CA TYR A 57 -4.78 -9.07 2.45
C TYR A 57 -5.79 -9.68 3.42
N GLU A 58 -6.09 -10.97 3.25
CA GLU A 58 -6.91 -11.74 4.18
C GLU A 58 -6.17 -11.93 5.51
N THR A 59 -4.88 -12.25 5.46
CA THR A 59 -4.04 -12.43 6.66
C THR A 59 -3.94 -11.15 7.49
N ILE A 60 -3.81 -9.99 6.84
CA ILE A 60 -3.68 -8.68 7.50
C ILE A 60 -5.02 -7.98 7.78
N LYS A 61 -6.15 -8.66 7.54
CA LYS A 61 -7.52 -8.17 7.81
C LYS A 61 -7.82 -6.79 7.20
N TYR A 62 -7.32 -6.53 5.99
CA TYR A 62 -7.55 -5.26 5.31
C TYR A 62 -9.05 -5.06 5.00
N LYS A 63 -9.59 -3.88 5.32
CA LYS A 63 -10.98 -3.52 5.05
C LYS A 63 -11.06 -2.65 3.80
N HIS A 64 -11.52 -3.26 2.72
CA HIS A 64 -11.78 -2.59 1.44
C HIS A 64 -12.91 -1.57 1.54
N LYS A 65 -12.89 -0.58 0.64
CA LYS A 65 -13.91 0.47 0.50
C LYS A 65 -15.37 -0.02 0.57
N HIS A 66 -15.66 -1.20 0.02
CA HIS A 66 -17.02 -1.75 -0.07
C HIS A 66 -17.42 -2.60 1.15
N LYS A 67 -16.50 -2.84 2.09
CA LYS A 67 -16.81 -3.54 3.34
C LYS A 67 -17.27 -2.53 4.39
N LYS A 68 -18.52 -2.66 4.82
CA LYS A 68 -19.09 -1.86 5.92
C LYS A 68 -18.24 -2.05 7.17
N HIS A 69 -17.68 -0.97 7.69
CA HIS A 69 -16.99 -0.98 8.96
C HIS A 69 -17.10 0.39 9.62
N GLU A 70 -16.98 0.41 10.94
CA GLU A 70 -17.08 1.62 11.72
C GLU A 70 -15.85 2.50 11.50
N VAL A 71 -16.10 3.73 11.06
CA VAL A 71 -15.09 4.77 10.86
C VAL A 71 -15.42 5.90 11.83
N SER A 72 -14.43 6.33 12.62
CA SER A 72 -14.55 7.47 13.54
C SER A 72 -15.04 8.74 12.81
N LYS A 73 -15.81 9.58 13.49
CA LYS A 73 -16.38 10.82 12.93
C LYS A 73 -15.30 11.75 12.33
N GLU A 74 -14.15 11.87 12.99
CA GLU A 74 -13.02 12.70 12.55
C GLU A 74 -12.49 12.24 11.18
N MET A 75 -12.27 10.94 11.02
CA MET A 75 -11.85 10.35 9.74
C MET A 75 -12.88 10.57 8.63
N GLN A 76 -14.18 10.53 8.92
CA GLN A 76 -15.20 10.84 7.92
C GLN A 76 -15.12 12.30 7.45
N THR A 77 -14.90 13.24 8.38
CA THR A 77 -14.69 14.66 8.07
C THR A 77 -13.45 14.85 7.19
N ILE A 78 -12.35 14.18 7.54
CA ILE A 78 -11.10 14.22 6.75
C ILE A 78 -11.33 13.70 5.34
N LEU A 79 -12.02 12.56 5.18
CA LEU A 79 -12.31 12.00 3.86
C LEU A 79 -13.23 12.89 3.04
N LYS A 80 -14.23 13.52 3.68
CA LYS A 80 -15.11 14.48 3.00
C LYS A 80 -14.30 15.66 2.48
N TYR A 81 -13.39 16.19 3.29
CA TYR A 81 -12.47 17.24 2.89
C TYR A 81 -11.59 16.80 1.72
N ILE A 82 -10.90 15.66 1.84
CA ILE A 82 -10.01 15.15 0.79
C ILE A 82 -10.77 14.93 -0.52
N LYS A 83 -11.97 14.31 -0.48
CA LYS A 83 -12.77 14.09 -1.69
C LYS A 83 -13.22 15.38 -2.38
N ASN A 84 -13.40 16.46 -1.63
CA ASN A 84 -13.82 17.74 -2.19
C ASN A 84 -12.66 18.45 -2.90
N PHE A 85 -11.46 18.46 -2.29
CA PHE A 85 -10.32 19.25 -2.77
C PHE A 85 -9.25 18.44 -3.54
N TYR A 86 -9.26 17.11 -3.44
CA TYR A 86 -8.27 16.23 -4.05
C TYR A 86 -8.93 15.14 -4.90
N ASP A 87 -8.22 14.72 -5.94
CA ASP A 87 -8.61 13.59 -6.77
C ASP A 87 -8.07 12.30 -6.16
N VAL A 88 -8.99 11.48 -5.64
CA VAL A 88 -8.67 10.16 -5.09
C VAL A 88 -8.81 9.13 -6.21
N PRO A 89 -7.71 8.49 -6.67
CA PRO A 89 -7.78 7.50 -7.73
C PRO A 89 -8.62 6.29 -7.32
N LYS A 90 -9.37 5.73 -8.27
CA LYS A 90 -10.14 4.48 -8.04
C LYS A 90 -9.21 3.32 -7.71
N ASP A 91 -8.01 3.33 -8.28
CA ASP A 91 -7.00 2.29 -8.15
C ASP A 91 -6.07 2.51 -6.95
N ILE A 92 -6.43 3.38 -6.00
CA ILE A 92 -5.61 3.62 -4.80
C ILE A 92 -5.33 2.33 -4.03
N GLU A 93 -6.20 1.32 -4.16
CA GLU A 93 -5.96 0.03 -3.55
C GLU A 93 -4.90 -0.79 -4.28
N GLN A 94 -4.86 -0.77 -5.60
CA GLN A 94 -4.00 -1.66 -6.40
C GLN A 94 -2.66 -1.01 -6.78
N ASN A 95 -2.60 0.33 -6.74
CA ASN A 95 -1.46 1.08 -7.22
C ASN A 95 -0.34 1.12 -6.15
N ALA A 96 0.83 0.59 -6.51
CA ALA A 96 2.01 0.53 -5.65
C ALA A 96 2.53 1.91 -5.18
N LYS A 97 2.20 3.00 -5.91
CA LYS A 97 2.60 4.38 -5.55
C LYS A 97 2.09 4.79 -4.16
N PHE A 98 0.94 4.27 -3.73
CA PHE A 98 0.33 4.60 -2.44
C PHE A 98 0.84 3.74 -1.27
N GLY A 99 1.82 2.88 -1.54
CA GLY A 99 2.47 2.02 -0.55
C GLY A 99 1.71 0.72 -0.25
N CYS A 100 2.32 -0.12 0.58
CA CYS A 100 1.81 -1.44 0.94
C CYS A 100 0.43 -1.38 1.63
N HIS A 101 -0.28 -2.51 1.64
CA HIS A 101 -1.57 -2.68 2.34
C HIS A 101 -1.40 -2.86 3.85
N SER A 102 -0.45 -2.15 4.47
CA SER A 102 -0.09 -2.37 5.86
C SER A 102 -1.20 -1.90 6.82
N GLY A 103 -1.96 -2.87 7.35
CA GLY A 103 -2.65 -2.81 8.64
C GLY A 103 -3.82 -1.84 8.80
N LEU A 104 -4.34 -1.25 7.72
CA LEU A 104 -5.28 -0.15 7.82
C LEU A 104 -6.44 -0.26 6.82
N THR A 105 -7.55 0.40 7.13
CA THR A 105 -8.74 0.47 6.27
C THR A 105 -8.48 1.40 5.09
N TYR A 106 -9.34 1.33 4.06
CA TYR A 106 -9.28 2.21 2.88
C TYR A 106 -9.12 3.70 3.26
N GLU A 107 -9.85 4.15 4.27
CA GLU A 107 -9.89 5.53 4.76
C GLU A 107 -8.53 6.00 5.25
N LYS A 108 -7.88 5.16 6.05
CA LYS A 108 -6.56 5.45 6.60
C LYS A 108 -5.49 5.44 5.52
N ARG A 109 -5.63 4.62 4.48
CA ARG A 109 -4.76 4.68 3.30
C ARG A 109 -4.93 5.99 2.55
N VAL A 110 -6.17 6.45 2.33
CA VAL A 110 -6.42 7.77 1.71
C VAL A 110 -5.80 8.89 2.55
N ALA A 111 -5.98 8.87 3.88
CA ALA A 111 -5.38 9.86 4.77
C ALA A 111 -3.85 9.84 4.75
N ARG A 112 -3.23 8.66 4.60
CA ARG A 112 -1.77 8.54 4.44
C ARG A 112 -1.29 9.08 3.09
N ALA A 113 -2.00 8.76 2.00
CA ALA A 113 -1.67 9.31 0.68
C ALA A 113 -1.74 10.85 0.70
N TYR A 114 -2.72 11.40 1.43
CA TYR A 114 -2.83 12.83 1.68
C TYR A 114 -1.64 13.39 2.49
N SER A 115 -1.27 12.78 3.62
CA SER A 115 -0.13 13.28 4.43
C SER A 115 1.20 13.23 3.69
N MET A 116 1.35 12.28 2.77
CA MET A 116 2.53 12.14 1.91
C MET A 116 2.49 13.04 0.66
N GLY A 117 1.43 13.83 0.45
CA GLY A 117 1.30 14.68 -0.74
C GLY A 117 1.20 13.91 -2.05
N GLN A 118 0.76 12.65 -2.01
CA GLN A 118 0.66 11.77 -3.19
C GLN A 118 -0.65 11.95 -3.95
N LEU A 119 -1.63 12.67 -3.38
CA LEU A 119 -2.90 12.93 -4.01
C LEU A 119 -2.82 14.23 -4.84
N PRO A 120 -3.17 14.19 -6.13
CA PRO A 120 -3.26 15.41 -6.92
C PRO A 120 -4.41 16.29 -6.42
N SER A 121 -4.13 17.57 -6.22
CA SER A 121 -5.15 18.57 -5.93
C SER A 121 -6.07 18.73 -7.14
N LYS A 122 -7.39 18.80 -6.89
CA LYS A 122 -8.35 19.19 -7.92
C LYS A 122 -8.04 20.64 -8.27
N ARG A 123 -7.45 20.86 -9.45
CA ARG A 123 -7.26 22.22 -9.96
C ARG A 123 -8.64 22.78 -10.28
N GLU A 124 -9.13 23.69 -9.44
CA GLU A 124 -10.19 24.58 -9.88
C GLU A 124 -9.65 25.35 -11.09
N LYS A 125 -10.40 25.33 -12.20
CA LYS A 125 -9.91 25.64 -13.55
C LYS A 125 -9.39 27.07 -13.76
N THR A 126 -9.35 27.93 -12.76
CA THR A 126 -8.98 29.35 -12.92
C THR A 126 -8.58 29.95 -11.57
N GLY A 127 -7.28 30.09 -11.30
CA GLY A 127 -6.75 31.01 -10.29
C GLY A 127 -7.09 30.75 -8.81
N GLY A 128 -7.68 29.59 -8.46
CA GLY A 128 -8.04 29.25 -7.09
C GLY A 128 -6.81 29.04 -6.20
N ALA A 129 -6.82 29.63 -5.01
CA ALA A 129 -5.79 29.45 -4.00
C ALA A 129 -5.64 27.97 -3.62
N GLU A 130 -4.41 27.53 -3.32
CA GLU A 130 -4.17 26.14 -2.88
C GLU A 130 -5.04 25.77 -1.66
N PRO A 131 -5.63 24.57 -1.65
CA PRO A 131 -6.48 24.15 -0.54
C PRO A 131 -5.67 24.10 0.76
N LYS A 132 -6.15 24.80 1.78
CA LYS A 132 -5.53 24.83 3.12
C LYS A 132 -5.37 23.40 3.68
N PRO A 133 -4.27 23.08 4.37
CA PRO A 133 -4.09 21.73 4.90
C PRO A 133 -5.14 21.38 5.96
N ILE A 134 -5.59 20.12 5.98
CA ILE A 134 -6.42 19.57 7.05
C ILE A 134 -5.55 18.75 8.01
N CYS A 135 -5.82 18.90 9.30
CA CYS A 135 -5.12 18.17 10.33
C CYS A 135 -5.71 16.77 10.52
N LEU A 136 -4.85 15.73 10.50
CA LEU A 136 -5.28 14.34 10.63
C LEU A 136 -5.68 13.92 12.04
N THR A 137 -5.27 14.65 13.08
CA THR A 137 -5.62 14.34 14.48
C THR A 137 -6.92 14.98 14.93
N CYS A 138 -7.18 16.23 14.55
CA CYS A 138 -8.34 16.97 15.04
C CYS A 138 -9.37 17.28 13.94
N ALA A 139 -9.12 16.86 12.70
CA ALA A 139 -9.98 17.10 11.54
C ALA A 139 -10.30 18.59 11.27
N THR A 140 -9.47 19.52 11.76
CA THR A 140 -9.64 20.96 11.52
C THR A 140 -8.74 21.43 10.38
N VAL A 141 -9.22 22.43 9.63
CA VAL A 141 -8.52 23.00 8.48
C VAL A 141 -7.66 24.19 8.93
N GLY A 142 -6.47 24.32 8.35
CA GLY A 142 -5.56 25.45 8.56
C GLY A 142 -4.22 25.07 9.17
N HIS A 143 -4.03 23.82 9.60
CA HIS A 143 -2.76 23.37 10.16
C HIS A 143 -2.49 21.90 9.83
N THR A 144 -1.22 21.51 9.87
CA THR A 144 -0.80 20.12 9.66
C THR A 144 -0.73 19.38 11.00
N TYR A 145 -0.62 18.06 10.97
CA TYR A 145 -0.43 17.25 12.18
C TYR A 145 0.69 17.77 13.11
N LYS A 146 1.80 18.28 12.53
CA LYS A 146 2.96 18.77 13.30
C LYS A 146 2.69 20.02 14.13
N SER A 147 1.67 20.79 13.75
CA SER A 147 1.31 22.06 14.38
C SER A 147 -0.07 21.98 15.01
N CYS A 148 -0.49 20.77 15.43
CA CYS A 148 -1.81 20.56 16.01
C CYS A 148 -1.83 20.94 17.49
N PRO A 149 -2.75 21.82 17.94
CA PRO A 149 -2.85 22.21 19.34
C PRO A 149 -3.40 21.10 20.25
N LYS A 150 -4.05 20.09 19.67
CA LYS A 150 -4.53 18.89 20.40
C LYS A 150 -3.55 17.72 20.34
N GLY A 151 -2.46 17.88 19.57
CA GLY A 151 -1.55 16.81 19.19
C GLY A 151 -0.11 17.14 19.60
N PHE A 152 0.06 17.50 20.86
CA PHE A 152 1.30 17.41 21.65
C PHE A 152 0.92 17.36 23.13
#